data_AF-G3I4M5-F1
#
_entry.id   AF-G3I4M5-F1
#
_cell.length_a   1.000
_cell.length_b   1.000
_cell.length_c   1.000
_cell.angle_alpha   90.00
_cell.angle_beta   90.00
_cell.angle_gamma   90.00
#
_symmetry.space_group_name_H-M   'P 1'
#
loop_
_entity.id
_entity.type
_entity.pdbx_description
1 polymer ?
#
loop_
_entity_poly.entity_id
_entity_poly.type
_entity_poly.pdbx_seq_one_letter_code
_entity_poly.pdbx_strand_id
1 'polypeptide(L)'
;MTHFNKGPSYGLSAEIKNKIASKYDQQAEENLCNWIEEVTGMSIGTNFQLGLKDGIILCELINKLQPGSVKKVNESSLNWPQLQNIGNFIEAI
;
A
#
# COMPACT_ATOMS: atom_id res chain seq x y z
N MET A 1 4.76 -0.28 34.46
CA MET A 1 4.70 0.18 33.05
C MET A 1 4.06 -0.93 32.24
N THR A 2 2.73 -0.90 32.14
CA THR A 2 1.94 -1.97 31.52
C THR A 2 1.81 -1.74 30.02
N HIS A 3 2.48 -2.58 29.25
CA HIS A 3 2.28 -2.73 27.81
C HIS A 3 0.88 -3.30 27.55
N PHE A 4 -0.03 -2.50 27.01
CA PHE A 4 -1.29 -2.96 26.41
C PHE A 4 -1.30 -2.54 24.95
N ASN A 5 -0.94 -3.45 24.03
CA ASN A 5 -1.14 -3.23 22.59
C ASN A 5 -1.26 -4.51 21.75
N LYS A 6 -1.74 -5.63 22.32
CA LYS A 6 -2.24 -6.79 21.55
C LYS A 6 -3.41 -7.43 22.27
N GLY A 7 -4.63 -7.02 21.91
CA GLY A 7 -5.84 -7.76 22.28
C GLY A 7 -5.90 -9.12 21.56
N PRO A 8 -6.60 -10.12 22.12
CA PRO A 8 -6.62 -11.49 21.60
C PRO A 8 -7.27 -11.58 20.21
N SER A 9 -6.67 -12.38 19.33
CA SER A 9 -7.04 -12.57 17.92
C SER A 9 -8.25 -13.51 17.73
N TYR A 10 -9.46 -13.13 18.14
CA TYR A 10 -10.65 -13.96 17.88
C TYR A 10 -11.89 -13.14 17.51
N GLY A 11 -12.76 -13.72 16.67
CA GLY A 11 -14.03 -13.14 16.20
C GLY A 11 -13.94 -12.46 14.82
N LEU A 12 -14.65 -11.35 14.65
CA LEU A 12 -14.82 -10.61 13.38
C LEU A 12 -13.50 -10.31 12.63
N SER A 13 -12.41 -10.05 13.36
CA SER A 13 -11.09 -9.76 12.77
C SER A 13 -10.45 -10.97 12.08
N ALA A 14 -10.68 -12.19 12.58
CA ALA A 14 -10.16 -13.41 11.95
C ALA A 14 -10.99 -13.76 10.70
N GLU A 15 -12.31 -13.58 10.76
CA GLU A 15 -13.22 -13.83 9.63
C GLU A 15 -13.00 -12.83 8.48
N ILE A 16 -12.77 -11.55 8.79
CA ILE A 16 -12.42 -10.54 7.78
C ILE A 16 -11.08 -10.87 7.14
N LYS A 17 -10.04 -11.22 7.92
CA LYS A 17 -8.75 -11.65 7.38
C LYS A 17 -8.88 -12.87 6.47
N ASN A 18 -9.68 -13.85 6.86
CA ASN A 18 -9.86 -15.07 6.08
C ASN A 18 -10.66 -14.82 4.79
N LYS A 19 -11.66 -13.94 4.81
CA LYS A 19 -12.37 -13.50 3.59
C LYS A 19 -11.48 -12.71 2.63
N ILE A 20 -10.61 -11.85 3.14
CA ILE A 20 -9.64 -11.11 2.32
C ILE A 20 -8.61 -12.08 1.73
N ALA A 21 -8.07 -12.99 2.53
CA ALA A 21 -7.12 -14.02 2.07
C ALA A 21 -7.75 -14.97 1.04
N SER A 22 -9.03 -15.34 1.21
CA SER A 22 -9.73 -16.21 0.26
C SER A 22 -10.02 -15.54 -1.09
N LYS A 23 -9.92 -14.21 -1.18
CA LYS A 23 -10.00 -13.46 -2.44
C LYS A 23 -8.62 -13.03 -2.95
N TYR A 24 -7.57 -13.32 -2.19
CA TYR A 24 -6.22 -12.90 -2.51
C TYR A 24 -5.62 -13.87 -3.51
N ASP A 25 -5.48 -13.41 -4.75
CA ASP A 25 -4.88 -14.17 -5.82
C ASP A 25 -3.39 -13.83 -5.87
N GLN A 26 -2.53 -14.79 -5.53
CA GLN A 26 -1.08 -14.60 -5.52
C GLN A 26 -0.53 -14.31 -6.92
N GLN A 27 -1.13 -14.90 -7.96
CA GLN A 27 -0.74 -14.62 -9.34
C GLN A 27 -1.06 -13.18 -9.70
N ALA A 28 -2.22 -12.69 -9.25
CA ALA A 28 -2.59 -11.29 -9.42
C ALA A 28 -1.63 -10.35 -8.66
N GLU A 29 -1.22 -10.69 -7.44
CA GLU A 29 -0.21 -9.92 -6.68
C GLU A 29 1.11 -9.83 -7.45
N GLU A 30 1.65 -10.95 -7.92
CA GLU A 30 2.91 -10.96 -8.69
C GLU A 30 2.80 -10.14 -9.98
N ASN A 31 1.69 -10.31 -10.72
CA ASN A 31 1.45 -9.54 -11.94
C ASN A 31 1.34 -8.03 -11.65
N LEU A 32 0.63 -7.64 -10.58
CA LEU A 32 0.52 -6.25 -10.14
C LEU A 32 1.87 -5.71 -9.69
N CYS A 33 2.65 -6.49 -8.94
CA CYS A 33 3.98 -6.10 -8.50
C CYS A 33 4.85 -5.78 -9.72
N ASN A 34 4.98 -6.73 -10.64
CA ASN A 34 5.76 -6.55 -11.87
C ASN A 34 5.28 -5.34 -12.67
N TRP A 35 3.96 -5.19 -12.87
CA TRP A 35 3.42 -4.06 -13.62
C TRP A 35 3.72 -2.71 -12.98
N ILE A 36 3.56 -2.59 -11.65
CA ILE A 36 3.86 -1.35 -10.93
C ILE A 36 5.37 -1.06 -11.00
N GLU A 37 6.22 -2.06 -10.80
CA GLU A 37 7.69 -1.90 -10.91
C GLU A 37 8.10 -1.50 -12.33
N GLU A 38 7.47 -2.05 -13.37
CA GLU A 38 7.73 -1.69 -14.78
C GLU A 38 7.30 -0.25 -15.10
N VAL A 39 6.12 0.18 -14.61
CA VAL A 39 5.59 1.52 -14.88
C VAL A 39 6.34 2.60 -14.10
N THR A 40 6.64 2.33 -12.82
CA THR A 40 7.29 3.31 -11.92
C THR A 40 8.81 3.27 -12.00
N GLY A 41 9.40 2.14 -12.35
CA GLY A 41 10.84 1.89 -12.27
C GLY A 41 11.36 1.70 -10.85
N MET A 42 10.47 1.59 -9.86
CA MET A 42 10.82 1.42 -8.45
C MET A 42 10.49 0.01 -7.99
N SER A 43 11.33 -0.55 -7.11
CA SER A 43 11.06 -1.89 -6.57
C SER A 43 10.19 -1.85 -5.32
N ILE A 44 9.14 -2.66 -5.30
CA ILE A 44 8.25 -2.86 -4.16
C ILE A 44 8.91 -3.80 -3.13
N GLY A 45 9.76 -4.70 -3.59
CA GLY A 45 10.46 -5.69 -2.77
C GLY A 45 9.59 -6.92 -2.44
N THR A 46 10.08 -7.74 -1.51
CA THR A 46 9.53 -9.09 -1.26
C THR A 46 8.16 -9.10 -0.60
N ASN A 47 7.71 -7.97 -0.04
CA ASN A 47 6.41 -7.86 0.61
C ASN A 47 5.64 -6.72 -0.04
N PHE A 48 4.69 -7.08 -0.88
CA PHE A 48 3.88 -6.16 -1.66
C PHE A 48 3.22 -5.08 -0.79
N GLN A 49 2.61 -5.50 0.31
CA GLN A 49 1.90 -4.59 1.21
C GLN A 49 2.85 -3.63 1.94
N LEU A 50 4.05 -4.09 2.34
CA LEU A 50 5.02 -3.23 3.00
C LEU A 50 5.67 -2.25 2.02
N GLY A 51 5.97 -2.67 0.80
CA GLY A 51 6.57 -1.80 -0.23
C GLY A 51 5.64 -0.67 -0.67
N LEU A 52 4.32 -0.88 -0.64
CA LEU A 52 3.34 0.15 -0.98
C LEU A 52 2.86 0.98 0.23
N LYS A 53 3.29 0.64 1.45
CA LYS A 53 2.76 1.22 2.69
C LYS A 53 3.07 2.70 2.86
N ASP A 54 4.20 3.16 2.33
CA ASP A 54 4.57 4.58 2.40
C ASP A 54 3.81 5.46 1.40
N GLY A 55 3.10 4.84 0.45
CA GLY A 55 2.34 5.49 -0.61
C GLY A 55 3.20 6.19 -1.67
N ILE A 56 4.53 6.13 -1.60
CA ILE A 56 5.43 6.82 -2.54
C ILE A 56 5.31 6.19 -3.92
N ILE A 57 5.43 4.86 -3.99
CA ILE A 57 5.30 4.11 -5.24
C ILE A 57 3.91 4.32 -5.87
N LEU A 58 2.86 4.39 -5.05
CA LEU A 58 1.49 4.63 -5.50
C LEU A 58 1.32 6.03 -6.12
N CYS A 59 1.86 7.06 -5.47
CA CYS A 59 1.83 8.41 -6.00
C CYS A 59 2.61 8.54 -7.33
N GLU A 60 3.76 7.89 -7.43
CA GLU A 60 4.53 7.86 -8.68
C GLU A 60 3.81 7.08 -9.77
N LEU A 61 3.15 5.97 -9.43
CA LEU A 61 2.35 5.18 -10.37
C LEU A 61 1.26 6.04 -11.01
N ILE A 62 0.45 6.73 -10.21
CA ILE A 62 -0.62 7.57 -10.77
C ILE A 62 -0.06 8.78 -11.53
N ASN A 63 1.09 9.33 -11.12
CA ASN A 63 1.77 10.39 -11.88
C ASN A 63 2.31 9.92 -13.23
N LYS A 64 2.70 8.65 -13.36
CA LYS A 64 3.10 8.05 -14.65
C LYS A 64 1.90 7.82 -15.57
N LEU A 65 0.77 7.39 -15.01
CA LEU A 65 -0.47 7.15 -15.76
C LEU A 65 -1.17 8.46 -16.16
N GLN A 66 -1.22 9.41 -15.23
CA GLN A 66 -1.82 10.72 -15.42
C GLN A 66 -0.87 11.79 -14.84
N PRO A 67 -0.05 12.42 -15.70
CA PRO A 67 0.89 13.45 -15.27
C PRO A 67 0.19 14.59 -14.52
N GLY A 68 0.68 14.89 -13.30
CA GLY A 68 0.16 15.97 -12.46
C GLY A 68 -0.93 15.58 -11.46
N SER A 69 -1.28 14.30 -11.37
CA SER A 69 -2.21 13.75 -10.39
C SER A 69 -1.83 14.03 -8.94
N VAL A 70 -0.60 13.68 -8.55
CA VAL A 70 -0.05 13.95 -7.21
C VAL A 70 1.05 14.99 -7.33
N LYS A 71 0.74 16.23 -6.90
CA LYS A 71 1.67 17.37 -6.98
C LYS A 71 2.87 17.24 -6.06
N LYS A 72 2.71 16.59 -4.91
CA LYS A 72 3.76 16.46 -3.90
C LYS A 72 3.69 15.10 -3.23
N VAL A 73 4.74 14.31 -3.43
CA VAL A 73 4.97 13.05 -2.74
C VAL A 73 5.84 13.32 -1.51
N ASN A 74 5.46 12.78 -0.36
CA ASN A 74 6.24 12.95 0.87
C ASN A 74 7.09 11.70 1.14
N GLU A 75 8.40 11.87 1.20
CA GLU A 75 9.35 10.76 1.45
C GLU A 75 9.66 10.56 2.95
N SER A 76 8.84 11.14 3.83
CA SER A 76 9.05 11.04 5.27
C SER A 76 8.69 9.64 5.78
N SER A 77 9.53 9.11 6.68
CA SER A 77 9.27 7.86 7.39
C SER A 77 8.21 7.96 8.49
N LEU A 78 7.63 9.16 8.69
CA LEU A 78 6.56 9.39 9.65
C LEU A 78 5.22 8.86 9.11
N ASN A 79 4.41 8.28 10.00
CA ASN A 79 3.12 7.68 9.62
C ASN A 79 2.15 8.68 8.96
N TRP A 80 2.13 9.94 9.40
CA TRP A 80 1.17 10.93 8.90
C TRP A 80 1.42 11.29 7.41
N PRO A 81 2.64 11.65 6.99
CA PRO A 81 2.98 11.81 5.58
C PRO A 81 2.66 10.60 4.69
N GLN A 82 2.92 9.38 5.18
CA GLN A 82 2.60 8.14 4.45
C GLN A 82 1.09 8.02 4.19
N LEU A 83 0.27 8.30 5.21
CA LEU A 83 -1.20 8.32 5.04
C LEU A 83 -1.65 9.38 4.04
N GLN A 84 -1.01 10.55 4.01
CA GLN A 84 -1.32 11.58 3.02
C GLN A 84 -0.99 11.14 1.60
N ASN A 85 0.13 10.44 1.38
CA ASN A 85 0.46 9.90 0.06
C ASN A 85 -0.62 8.93 -0.43
N ILE A 86 -1.02 7.99 0.43
CA ILE A 86 -2.09 7.04 0.10
C ILE A 86 -3.41 7.77 -0.19
N GLY A 87 -3.77 8.77 0.62
CA GLY A 87 -4.97 9.60 0.38
C GLY A 87 -4.93 10.30 -0.96
N ASN A 88 -3.82 10.97 -1.28
CA ASN A 88 -3.63 11.66 -2.56
C ASN A 88 -3.74 10.71 -3.75
N PHE A 89 -3.20 9.50 -3.64
CA PHE A 89 -3.34 8.46 -4.67
C PHE A 89 -4.81 8.07 -4.88
N ILE A 90 -5.56 7.82 -3.80
CA ILE A 90 -6.98 7.45 -3.88
C ILE A 90 -7.82 8.59 -4.47
N GLU A 91 -7.53 9.85 -4.12
CA GLU A 91 -8.23 11.02 -4.68
C GLU A 91 -7.91 11.26 -6.16
N ALA A 92 -6.79 10.73 -6.65
CA ALA A 92 -6.33 10.92 -8.03
C ALA A 92 -6.76 9.81 -9.00
N ILE A 93 -7.32 8.70 -8.50
CA ILE A 93 -7.96 7.64 -9.29
C ILE A 93 -9.39 8.06 -9.65
#